data_AF-A0AAN7VBV2-F1
#
_entry.id   AF-A0AAN7VBV2-F1
#
_cell.length_a   1.000
_cell.length_b   1.000
_cell.length_c   1.000
_cell.angle_alpha   90.00
_cell.angle_beta   90.00
_cell.angle_gamma   90.00
#
_symmetry.space_group_name_H-M   'P 1'
#
loop_
_entity.id
_entity.type
_entity.pdbx_description
1 polymer ?
#
loop_
_entity_poly.entity_id
_entity_poly.type
_entity_poly.pdbx_seq_one_letter_code
_entity_poly.pdbx_strand_id
1 'polypeptide(L)'
;MFIFKTDIGHFVNNKFLKDEEKRFIINCEVCRSEGPFPKDPKQENRSFSTHFYTESTNLGKVSRGWLRYSVILDAAYCEPCWLFSTSDNEWRTGVRTWRNLSYRISRHVNTNSHIASCKTYELWKANKTVDKETENQLKYEISFWKLVLHRLFNITLTLARSNLAFRGHRETNISDSDSFAGNFLSQVQLLGKYDNIMRQVLDMPSGRCKYDVITDN
;
A
#
# COMPACT_ATOMS: atom_id res chain seq x y z
N MET A 1 0.32 27.78 20.58
CA MET A 1 1.00 26.63 19.93
C MET A 1 -0.01 25.97 19.03
N PHE A 2 0.28 25.80 17.73
CA PHE A 2 -0.67 25.17 16.80
C PHE A 2 -0.78 23.68 17.11
N ILE A 3 -2.02 23.20 17.29
CA ILE A 3 -2.32 21.79 17.46
C ILE A 3 -2.66 21.22 16.09
N PHE A 4 -1.88 20.23 15.66
CA PHE A 4 -2.09 19.58 14.37
C PHE A 4 -3.15 18.48 14.48
N LYS A 5 -3.96 18.31 13.43
CA LYS A 5 -4.97 17.24 13.39
C LYS A 5 -4.39 15.83 13.50
N THR A 6 -3.12 15.68 13.13
CA THR A 6 -2.36 14.42 13.19
C THR A 6 -1.59 14.24 14.51
N ASP A 7 -1.76 15.15 15.47
CA ASP A 7 -1.15 15.03 16.79
C ASP A 7 -1.67 13.78 17.49
N ILE A 8 -0.76 12.94 17.98
CA ILE A 8 -1.05 11.71 18.70
C ILE A 8 -2.00 11.91 19.89
N GLY A 9 -2.04 13.11 20.49
CA GLY A 9 -2.96 13.46 21.56
C GLY A 9 -4.44 13.37 21.18
N HIS A 10 -4.78 13.42 19.89
CA HIS A 10 -6.14 13.17 19.41
C HIS A 10 -6.52 11.68 19.39
N PHE A 11 -5.54 10.78 19.48
CA PHE A 11 -5.69 9.33 19.28
C PHE A 11 -5.42 8.51 20.55
N VAL A 12 -5.34 9.15 21.72
CA VAL A 12 -4.94 8.54 23.01
C VAL A 12 -5.81 7.34 23.41
N ASN A 13 -7.08 7.34 23.02
CA ASN A 13 -8.02 6.26 23.33
C ASN A 13 -7.94 5.08 22.34
N ASN A 14 -7.22 5.22 21.23
CA ASN A 14 -7.18 4.21 20.17
C ASN A 14 -5.82 3.50 20.14
N LYS A 15 -5.73 2.36 20.81
CA LYS A 15 -4.49 1.56 20.90
C LYS A 15 -4.04 1.02 19.53
N PHE A 16 -4.97 0.93 18.56
CA PHE A 16 -4.72 0.47 17.20
C PHE A 16 -5.39 1.41 16.19
N LEU A 17 -4.59 2.20 15.48
CA LEU A 17 -5.08 3.00 14.35
C LEU A 17 -5.48 2.12 13.18
N LYS A 18 -6.60 2.43 12.56
CA LYS A 18 -7.01 1.83 11.29
C LYS A 18 -6.07 2.28 10.17
N ASP A 19 -5.99 1.49 9.11
CA ASP A 19 -5.08 1.75 8.00
C ASP A 19 -5.43 3.06 7.26
N GLU A 20 -6.71 3.44 7.19
CA GLU A 20 -7.15 4.74 6.68
C GLU A 20 -6.61 5.91 7.50
N GLU A 21 -6.64 5.81 8.83
CA GLU A 21 -6.12 6.84 9.74
C GLU A 21 -4.59 6.95 9.61
N LYS A 22 -3.89 5.83 9.50
CA LYS A 22 -2.44 5.81 9.25
C LYS A 22 -2.10 6.48 7.92
N ARG A 23 -2.86 6.20 6.85
CA ARG A 23 -2.69 6.86 5.53
C ARG A 23 -2.95 8.35 5.62
N PHE A 24 -3.99 8.77 6.33
CA PHE A 24 -4.28 10.18 6.56
C PHE A 24 -3.11 10.89 7.25
N ILE A 25 -2.57 10.29 8.32
CA ILE A 25 -1.43 10.84 9.07
C ILE A 25 -0.18 10.97 8.19
N ILE A 26 0.14 9.94 7.39
CA ILE A 26 1.33 9.92 6.52
C ILE A 26 1.21 10.93 5.37
N ASN A 27 0.01 11.14 4.84
CA ASN A 27 -0.22 12.04 3.70
C ASN A 27 -0.32 13.52 4.10
N CYS A 28 -0.57 13.83 5.37
CA CYS A 28 -0.56 15.21 5.85
C CYS A 28 0.87 15.78 5.86
N GLU A 29 0.97 17.11 5.69
CA GLU A 29 2.24 17.81 5.73
C GLU A 29 2.98 17.59 7.06
N VAL A 30 4.31 17.67 7.01
CA VAL A 30 5.22 17.36 8.11
C VAL A 30 5.01 18.37 9.24
N CYS A 31 4.23 17.97 10.24
CA CYS A 31 3.89 18.80 11.38
C CYS A 31 5.05 18.80 12.40
N ARG A 32 5.92 19.81 12.35
CA ARG A 32 6.91 20.07 13.41
C ARG A 32 6.58 21.38 14.10
N SER A 33 6.24 21.32 15.38
CA SER A 33 6.07 22.52 16.19
C SER A 33 7.41 23.22 16.40
N GLU A 34 7.45 24.54 16.21
CA GLU A 34 8.66 25.36 16.42
C GLU A 34 8.81 25.87 17.87
N GLY A 35 7.84 25.58 18.73
CA GLY A 35 7.76 26.08 20.10
C GLY A 35 6.95 27.39 20.20
N PRO A 36 7.02 28.11 21.33
CA PRO A 36 7.76 27.75 22.56
C PRO A 36 7.18 26.50 23.22
N PHE A 37 8.06 25.65 23.75
CA PHE A 37 7.68 24.41 24.44
C PHE A 37 7.44 24.66 25.94
N PRO A 38 6.43 24.02 26.56
CA PRO A 38 6.21 24.08 28.00
C PRO A 38 7.45 23.64 28.79
N LYS A 39 7.79 24.41 29.83
CA LYS A 39 8.85 24.06 30.77
C LYS A 39 8.27 23.18 31.88
N ASP A 40 9.01 22.14 32.24
CA ASP A 40 8.62 21.21 33.29
C ASP A 40 9.28 21.59 34.64
N PRO A 41 8.52 22.09 35.63
CA PRO A 41 9.07 22.47 36.93
C PRO A 41 9.72 21.32 37.68
N LYS A 42 9.28 20.08 37.43
CA LYS A 42 9.82 18.87 38.07
C LYS A 42 11.17 18.44 37.46
N GLN A 43 11.53 18.99 36.31
CA GLN A 43 12.77 18.69 35.60
C GLN A 43 13.64 19.94 35.44
N GLU A 44 13.80 20.74 36.49
CA GLU A 44 14.64 21.94 36.49
C GLU A 44 14.20 22.97 35.42
N ASN A 45 12.89 23.09 35.15
CA ASN A 45 12.33 23.95 34.10
C ASN A 45 12.85 23.63 32.68
N ARG A 46 13.27 22.38 32.43
CA ARG A 46 13.64 21.91 31.08
C ARG A 46 12.40 21.72 30.22
N SER A 47 12.57 21.85 28.91
CA SER A 47 11.53 21.64 27.90
C SER A 47 12.11 20.88 26.70
N PHE A 48 11.24 20.46 25.79
CA PHE A 48 11.68 20.08 24.45
C PHE A 48 12.35 21.26 23.73
N SER A 49 13.20 20.96 22.74
CA SER A 49 13.91 21.95 21.92
C SER A 49 13.95 21.48 20.47
N THR A 50 13.83 22.42 19.52
CA THR A 50 13.89 22.13 18.09
C THR A 50 15.22 21.50 17.66
N HIS A 51 16.30 21.69 18.43
CA HIS A 51 17.60 21.04 18.18
C HIS A 51 17.49 19.51 18.11
N PHE A 52 16.55 18.89 18.85
CA PHE A 52 16.35 17.45 18.80
C PHE A 52 15.87 16.95 17.43
N TYR A 53 15.27 17.80 16.59
CA TYR A 53 14.90 17.46 15.22
C TYR A 53 16.09 17.34 14.28
N THR A 54 17.30 17.72 14.69
CA THR A 54 18.50 17.69 13.85
C THR A 54 19.65 16.92 14.50
N GLU A 55 20.34 16.13 13.71
CA GLU A 55 21.56 15.42 14.07
C GLU A 55 22.76 16.09 13.42
N SER A 56 23.79 16.39 14.21
CA SER A 56 25.06 16.87 13.67
C SER A 56 25.93 15.68 13.34
N THR A 57 26.25 15.49 12.06
CA THR A 57 27.18 14.47 11.57
C THR A 57 28.43 15.14 11.00
N ASN A 58 29.50 14.37 10.75
CA ASN A 58 30.72 14.87 10.13
C ASN A 58 30.47 15.48 8.72
N LEU A 59 29.35 15.12 8.08
CA LEU A 59 28.92 15.59 6.76
C LEU A 59 27.94 16.77 6.83
N GLY A 60 27.60 17.25 8.03
CA GLY A 60 26.66 18.35 8.25
C GLY A 60 25.44 17.95 9.09
N LYS A 61 24.46 18.85 9.15
CA LYS A 61 23.24 18.65 9.93
C LYS A 61 22.19 17.88 9.13
N VAL A 62 21.77 16.73 9.65
CA VAL A 62 20.73 15.89 9.06
C VAL A 62 19.43 16.02 9.85
N SER A 63 18.32 16.22 9.17
CA SER A 63 16.99 16.35 9.79
C SER A 63 16.40 14.97 10.13
N ARG A 64 15.99 14.77 11.40
CA ARG A 64 15.33 13.55 11.90
C ARG A 64 13.86 13.53 11.50
N GLY A 65 13.54 12.95 10.33
CA GLY A 65 12.19 12.90 9.77
C GLY A 65 11.13 12.23 10.65
N TRP A 66 11.55 11.35 11.56
CA TRP A 66 10.70 10.49 12.39
C TRP A 66 10.28 11.08 13.74
N LEU A 67 11.03 12.07 14.27
CA LEU A 67 10.80 12.62 15.61
C LEU A 67 9.75 13.73 15.56
N ARG A 68 8.73 13.62 16.41
CA ARG A 68 7.63 14.57 16.55
C ARG A 68 7.49 15.02 18.00
N TYR A 69 6.80 16.13 18.19
CA TYR A 69 6.41 16.63 19.50
C TYR A 69 4.89 16.83 19.51
N SER A 70 4.23 16.28 20.52
CA SER A 70 2.80 16.45 20.77
C SER A 70 2.56 17.62 21.69
N VAL A 71 1.76 18.58 21.24
CA VAL A 71 1.37 19.75 22.05
C VAL A 71 0.39 19.35 23.14
N ILE A 72 -0.51 18.42 22.81
CA ILE A 72 -1.58 17.96 23.70
C ILE A 72 -0.99 17.14 24.86
N LEU A 73 -0.06 16.22 24.54
CA LEU A 73 0.55 15.34 25.54
C LEU A 73 1.78 15.95 26.22
N ASP A 74 2.31 17.07 25.69
CA ASP A 74 3.60 17.63 26.08
C ASP A 74 4.68 16.54 26.12
N ALA A 75 4.81 15.83 24.99
CA ALA A 75 5.64 14.63 24.87
C ALA A 75 6.26 14.49 23.47
N ALA A 76 7.51 14.04 23.40
CA ALA A 76 8.18 13.71 22.15
C ALA A 76 7.92 12.25 21.77
N TYR A 77 7.61 11.96 20.51
CA TYR A 77 7.30 10.61 20.06
C TYR A 77 7.93 10.30 18.69
N CYS A 78 7.99 9.01 18.37
CA CYS A 78 8.46 8.55 17.06
C CYS A 78 7.25 8.19 16.21
N GLU A 79 7.02 8.93 15.14
CA GLU A 79 5.87 8.74 14.25
C GLU A 79 5.85 7.35 13.59
N PRO A 80 6.95 6.84 12.99
CA PRO A 80 7.00 5.47 12.50
C PRO A 80 6.68 4.42 13.56
N CYS A 81 7.25 4.56 14.77
CA CYS A 81 7.02 3.58 15.84
C CYS A 81 5.60 3.64 16.38
N TRP A 82 5.03 4.84 16.51
CA TRP A 82 3.63 5.00 16.90
C TRP A 82 2.70 4.26 15.93
N LEU A 83 2.91 4.43 14.62
CA LEU A 83 2.05 3.86 13.58
C LEU A 83 2.25 2.35 13.34
N PHE A 84 3.50 1.86 13.40
CA PHE A 84 3.85 0.52 12.88
C PHE A 84 4.61 -0.38 13.85
N SER A 85 5.00 0.09 15.03
CA SER A 85 5.73 -0.78 15.95
C SER A 85 4.82 -1.87 16.51
N THR A 86 5.32 -3.10 16.49
CA THR A 86 4.68 -4.28 17.09
C THR A 86 5.00 -4.41 18.58
N SER A 87 6.15 -3.90 19.02
CA SER A 87 6.54 -3.92 20.42
C SER A 87 5.95 -2.72 21.17
N ASP A 88 5.57 -2.94 22.42
CA ASP A 88 5.25 -1.83 23.30
C ASP A 88 6.54 -1.07 23.63
N ASN A 89 6.57 0.23 23.33
CA ASN A 89 7.73 1.06 23.60
C ASN A 89 7.29 2.49 23.91
N GLU A 90 8.07 3.16 24.74
CA GLU A 90 7.78 4.51 25.26
C GLU A 90 7.65 5.57 24.14
N TRP A 91 8.19 5.29 22.95
CA TRP A 91 8.11 6.20 21.80
C TRP A 91 6.78 6.11 21.05
N ARG A 92 5.93 5.14 21.37
CA ARG A 92 4.55 5.04 20.87
C ARG A 92 3.58 5.92 21.64
N THR A 93 3.80 6.09 22.94
CA THR A 93 2.92 6.89 23.82
C THR A 93 3.46 8.30 24.07
N GLY A 94 4.75 8.50 23.83
CA GLY A 94 5.44 9.75 24.04
C GLY A 94 6.38 9.73 25.24
N VAL A 95 7.44 10.52 25.12
CA VAL A 95 8.54 10.64 26.06
C VAL A 95 8.62 12.08 26.54
N ARG A 96 8.55 12.26 27.86
CA ARG A 96 8.64 13.56 28.53
C ARG A 96 9.95 13.75 29.31
N THR A 97 10.90 12.80 29.25
CA THR A 97 12.15 12.87 30.03
C THR A 97 13.19 13.75 29.32
N TRP A 98 13.12 15.07 29.52
CA TRP A 98 13.94 16.06 28.81
C TRP A 98 15.42 15.99 29.15
N ARG A 99 15.77 15.71 30.41
CA ARG A 99 17.17 15.65 30.89
C ARG A 99 18.02 14.63 30.12
N ASN A 100 17.45 13.47 29.81
CA ASN A 100 18.15 12.36 29.16
C ASN A 100 17.64 12.10 27.73
N LEU A 101 16.94 13.07 27.13
CA LEU A 101 16.28 12.86 25.84
C LEU A 101 17.30 12.49 24.74
N SER A 102 18.46 13.16 24.67
CA SER A 102 19.52 12.84 23.68
C SER A 102 19.97 11.37 23.76
N TYR A 103 20.23 10.88 24.97
CA TYR A 103 20.65 9.49 25.19
C TYR A 103 19.54 8.51 24.78
N ARG A 104 18.30 8.83 25.14
CA ARG A 104 17.14 8.02 24.77
C ARG A 104 16.91 7.97 23.26
N ILE A 105 17.08 9.10 22.56
CA ILE A 105 17.02 9.16 21.08
C ILE A 105 18.07 8.24 20.47
N SER A 106 19.32 8.35 20.92
CA SER A 106 20.42 7.52 20.41
C SER A 106 20.15 6.02 20.61
N ARG A 107 19.67 5.62 21.78
CA ARG A 107 19.30 4.23 22.05
C ARG A 107 18.12 3.75 21.19
N HIS A 108 17.12 4.62 20.99
CA HIS A 108 15.91 4.29 20.22
C HIS A 108 16.20 3.98 18.76
N VAL A 109 17.01 4.82 18.09
CA VAL A 109 17.31 4.68 16.66
C VAL A 109 17.99 3.34 16.36
N ASN A 110 18.76 2.81 17.31
CA ASN A 110 19.45 1.53 17.19
C ASN A 110 18.58 0.30 17.50
N THR A 111 17.30 0.47 17.82
CA THR A 111 16.41 -0.67 18.10
C THR A 111 15.86 -1.30 16.83
N ASN A 112 15.77 -2.63 16.80
CA ASN A 112 15.15 -3.36 15.68
C ASN A 112 13.70 -2.92 15.43
N SER A 113 12.94 -2.60 16.48
CA SER A 113 11.59 -2.07 16.35
C SER A 113 11.57 -0.75 15.57
N HIS A 114 12.49 0.18 15.86
CA HIS A 114 12.57 1.44 15.13
C HIS A 114 12.90 1.20 13.66
N ILE A 115 13.94 0.42 13.39
CA ILE A 115 14.39 0.12 12.02
C ILE A 115 13.26 -0.53 11.20
N ALA A 116 12.59 -1.54 11.75
CA ALA A 116 11.47 -2.20 11.09
C ALA A 116 10.29 -1.25 10.85
N SER A 117 9.94 -0.41 11.84
CA SER A 117 8.86 0.57 11.73
C SER A 117 9.16 1.61 10.66
N CYS A 118 10.39 2.14 10.62
CA CYS A 118 10.83 3.10 9.61
C CYS A 118 10.79 2.49 8.20
N LYS A 119 11.20 1.22 8.04
CA LYS A 119 11.10 0.51 6.75
C LYS A 119 9.64 0.42 6.28
N THR A 120 8.72 0.02 7.15
CA THR A 120 7.29 -0.04 6.83
C THR A 120 6.73 1.34 6.51
N TYR A 121 7.13 2.36 7.29
CA TYR A 121 6.73 3.75 7.08
C TYR A 121 7.12 4.27 5.70
N GLU A 122 8.35 4.03 5.25
CA GLU A 122 8.80 4.43 3.91
C GLU A 122 8.07 3.68 2.79
N LEU A 123 7.77 2.39 2.96
CA LEU A 123 6.97 1.62 2.01
C LEU A 123 5.55 2.18 1.87
N TRP A 124 4.92 2.55 2.99
CA TRP A 124 3.60 3.18 3.02
C TRP A 124 3.61 4.55 2.38
N LYS A 125 4.62 5.38 2.68
CA LYS A 125 4.79 6.70 2.08
C LYS A 125 5.01 6.63 0.56
N ALA A 126 5.72 5.60 0.09
CA ALA A 126 5.91 5.35 -1.33
C ALA A 126 4.68 4.68 -2.00
N ASN A 127 3.60 4.40 -1.26
CA ASN A 127 2.46 3.60 -1.69
C ASN A 127 2.85 2.21 -2.25
N LYS A 128 4.01 1.67 -1.85
CA LYS A 128 4.51 0.34 -2.23
C LYS A 128 4.12 -0.70 -1.17
N THR A 129 2.81 -0.83 -0.96
CA THR A 129 2.24 -1.83 -0.03
C THR A 129 1.80 -3.06 -0.82
N VAL A 130 1.79 -4.23 -0.16
CA VAL A 130 1.32 -5.49 -0.76
C VAL A 130 -0.07 -5.32 -1.38
N ASP A 131 -0.95 -4.59 -0.68
CA ASP A 131 -2.31 -4.30 -1.14
C ASP A 131 -2.35 -3.53 -2.47
N LYS A 132 -1.35 -2.67 -2.73
CA LYS A 132 -1.31 -1.92 -3.99
C LYS A 132 -0.86 -2.79 -5.15
N GLU A 133 0.07 -3.70 -4.90
CA GLU A 133 0.53 -4.64 -5.92
C GLU A 133 -0.57 -5.63 -6.29
N THR A 134 -1.29 -6.17 -5.30
CA THR A 134 -2.46 -7.04 -5.54
C THR A 134 -3.59 -6.30 -6.22
N GLU A 135 -3.90 -5.05 -5.82
CA GLU A 135 -4.89 -4.21 -6.50
C GLU A 135 -4.52 -3.96 -7.97
N ASN A 136 -3.24 -3.71 -8.27
CA ASN A 136 -2.77 -3.51 -9.63
C ASN A 136 -2.86 -4.79 -10.46
N GLN A 137 -2.52 -5.95 -9.87
CA GLN A 137 -2.67 -7.26 -10.52
C GLN A 137 -4.15 -7.54 -10.83
N LEU A 138 -5.05 -7.30 -9.88
CA LEU A 138 -6.48 -7.46 -10.07
C LEU A 138 -7.00 -6.54 -11.19
N LYS A 139 -6.59 -5.26 -11.20
CA LYS A 139 -6.96 -4.31 -12.27
C LYS A 139 -6.46 -4.77 -13.64
N TYR A 140 -5.26 -5.31 -13.71
CA TYR A 140 -4.71 -5.88 -14.93
C TYR A 140 -5.54 -7.10 -15.38
N GLU A 141 -5.83 -8.05 -14.50
CA GLU A 141 -6.62 -9.24 -14.81
C GLU A 141 -8.04 -8.85 -15.29
N ILE A 142 -8.71 -7.92 -14.61
CA ILE A 142 -10.03 -7.42 -15.03
C ILE A 142 -9.96 -6.80 -16.44
N SER A 143 -8.94 -5.98 -16.69
CA SER A 143 -8.78 -5.30 -17.98
C SER A 143 -8.49 -6.31 -19.10
N PHE A 144 -7.65 -7.30 -18.82
CA PHE A 144 -7.34 -8.41 -19.72
C PHE A 144 -8.60 -9.19 -20.08
N TRP A 145 -9.38 -9.64 -19.10
CA TRP A 145 -10.60 -10.43 -19.35
C TRP A 145 -11.70 -9.63 -20.05
N LYS A 146 -11.84 -8.32 -19.77
CA LYS A 146 -12.74 -7.45 -20.54
C LYS A 146 -12.37 -7.40 -22.02
N LEU A 147 -11.06 -7.32 -22.33
CA LEU A 147 -10.57 -7.32 -23.69
C LEU A 147 -10.78 -8.66 -24.40
N VAL A 148 -10.61 -9.79 -23.69
CA VAL A 148 -10.94 -11.13 -24.20
C VAL A 148 -12.43 -11.22 -24.52
N LEU A 149 -13.29 -10.90 -23.57
CA LEU A 149 -14.75 -10.96 -23.73
C LEU A 149 -15.21 -10.12 -24.92
N HIS A 150 -14.70 -8.90 -25.07
CA HIS A 150 -15.05 -8.02 -26.18
C HIS A 150 -14.77 -8.66 -27.55
N ARG A 151 -13.65 -9.38 -27.69
CA ARG A 151 -13.31 -10.09 -28.94
C ARG A 151 -14.23 -11.28 -29.18
N LEU A 152 -14.49 -12.07 -28.14
CA LEU A 152 -15.43 -13.20 -28.24
C LEU A 152 -16.84 -12.72 -28.62
N PHE A 153 -17.30 -11.60 -28.05
CA PHE A 153 -18.56 -10.98 -28.44
C PHE A 153 -18.58 -10.55 -29.91
N ASN A 154 -17.48 -9.96 -30.41
CA ASN A 154 -17.39 -9.59 -31.82
C ASN A 154 -17.42 -10.80 -32.76
N ILE A 155 -16.76 -11.90 -32.39
CA ILE A 155 -16.85 -13.16 -33.15
C ILE A 155 -18.30 -13.65 -33.16
N THR A 156 -18.93 -13.72 -31.98
CA THR A 156 -20.34 -14.14 -31.85
C THR A 156 -21.27 -13.29 -32.70
N LEU A 157 -21.12 -11.96 -32.63
CA LEU A 157 -21.95 -11.04 -33.39
C LEU A 157 -21.73 -11.17 -34.91
N THR A 158 -20.49 -11.38 -35.34
CA THR A 158 -20.15 -11.57 -36.76
C THR A 158 -20.76 -12.86 -37.30
N LEU A 159 -20.67 -13.96 -36.56
CA LEU A 159 -21.27 -15.23 -36.97
C LEU A 159 -22.80 -15.14 -37.00
N ALA A 160 -23.41 -14.52 -36.00
CA ALA A 160 -24.86 -14.31 -35.95
C ALA A 160 -25.35 -13.46 -37.13
N ARG A 161 -24.69 -12.32 -37.41
CA ARG A 161 -25.04 -11.44 -38.53
C ARG A 161 -24.94 -12.12 -39.89
N SER A 162 -23.99 -13.04 -40.04
CA SER A 162 -23.77 -13.80 -41.27
C SER A 162 -24.56 -15.10 -41.34
N ASN A 163 -25.45 -15.37 -40.38
CA ASN A 163 -26.20 -16.63 -40.24
C ASN A 163 -25.30 -17.88 -40.30
N LEU A 164 -24.08 -17.78 -39.76
CA LEU A 164 -23.12 -18.88 -39.71
C LEU A 164 -23.33 -19.71 -38.45
N ALA A 165 -23.33 -21.03 -38.59
CA ALA A 165 -23.34 -21.93 -37.45
C ALA A 165 -22.10 -21.72 -36.59
N PHE A 166 -22.29 -21.65 -35.27
CA PHE A 166 -21.19 -21.41 -34.33
C PHE A 166 -20.31 -22.64 -34.13
N ARG A 167 -20.97 -23.81 -34.07
CA ARG A 167 -20.37 -25.11 -33.78
C ARG A 167 -20.29 -25.98 -35.03
N GLY A 168 -19.31 -26.88 -35.03
CA GLY A 168 -19.14 -27.90 -36.07
C GLY A 168 -19.93 -29.18 -35.77
N HIS A 169 -19.91 -30.13 -36.71
CA HIS A 169 -20.59 -31.42 -36.55
C HIS A 169 -19.92 -32.32 -35.47
N ARG A 170 -18.63 -32.12 -35.21
CA ARG A 170 -17.86 -32.82 -34.16
C ARG A 170 -16.94 -31.84 -33.42
N GLU A 171 -17.03 -31.80 -32.09
CA GLU A 171 -16.18 -30.99 -31.20
C GLU A 171 -15.33 -31.88 -30.27
N THR A 172 -15.06 -33.12 -30.68
CA THR A 172 -14.54 -34.15 -29.78
C THR A 172 -13.03 -34.13 -29.56
N ASN A 173 -12.24 -33.46 -30.43
CA ASN A 173 -10.80 -33.22 -30.23
C ASN A 173 -10.34 -31.96 -30.96
N ILE A 174 -9.97 -30.92 -30.22
CA ILE A 174 -9.40 -29.66 -30.78
C ILE A 174 -8.02 -29.90 -31.43
N SER A 175 -7.36 -31.02 -31.09
CA SER A 175 -6.03 -31.41 -31.56
C SER A 175 -6.02 -32.24 -32.86
N ASP A 176 -7.16 -32.71 -33.35
CA ASP A 176 -7.24 -33.41 -34.63
C ASP A 176 -7.36 -32.39 -35.76
N SER A 177 -6.35 -32.33 -36.64
CA SER A 177 -6.32 -31.42 -37.80
C SER A 177 -7.49 -31.62 -38.79
N ASP A 178 -8.11 -32.81 -38.78
CA ASP A 178 -9.26 -33.17 -39.62
C ASP A 178 -10.62 -32.89 -38.96
N SER A 179 -10.64 -32.42 -37.71
CA SER A 179 -11.87 -32.09 -36.99
C SER A 179 -12.23 -30.61 -37.21
N PHE A 180 -13.26 -30.34 -38.02
CA PHE A 180 -13.83 -28.99 -38.11
C PHE A 180 -14.57 -28.64 -36.81
N ALA A 181 -13.85 -28.03 -35.88
CA ALA A 181 -14.34 -27.65 -34.55
C ALA A 181 -15.35 -26.48 -34.54
N GLY A 182 -15.81 -26.03 -35.72
CA GLY A 182 -16.83 -25.00 -35.89
C GLY A 182 -16.29 -23.60 -36.17
N ASN A 183 -17.14 -22.76 -36.76
CA ASN A 183 -16.74 -21.41 -37.18
C ASN A 183 -16.28 -20.55 -36.01
N PHE A 184 -16.85 -20.70 -34.81
CA PHE A 184 -16.43 -19.93 -33.65
C PHE A 184 -14.99 -20.22 -33.25
N LEU A 185 -14.64 -21.50 -33.08
CA LEU A 185 -13.28 -21.87 -32.66
C LEU A 185 -12.25 -21.53 -33.74
N SER A 186 -12.59 -21.71 -35.02
CA SER A 186 -11.71 -21.30 -36.13
C SER A 186 -11.42 -19.80 -36.12
N GLN A 187 -12.42 -18.96 -35.84
CA GLN A 187 -12.22 -17.50 -35.73
C GLN A 187 -11.38 -17.13 -34.51
N VAL A 188 -11.57 -17.79 -33.36
CA VAL A 188 -10.74 -17.60 -32.16
C VAL A 188 -9.28 -17.97 -32.43
N GLN A 189 -9.04 -19.12 -33.05
CA GLN A 189 -7.69 -19.58 -33.44
C GLN A 189 -7.04 -18.64 -34.45
N LEU A 190 -7.80 -18.15 -35.44
CA LEU A 190 -7.33 -17.18 -36.41
C LEU A 190 -6.92 -15.88 -35.73
N LEU A 191 -7.76 -15.33 -34.85
CA LEU A 191 -7.44 -14.12 -34.09
C LEU A 191 -6.20 -14.31 -33.21
N GLY A 192 -6.02 -15.48 -32.60
CA GLY A 192 -4.81 -15.81 -31.84
C GLY A 192 -3.50 -15.72 -32.63
N LYS A 193 -3.54 -15.74 -33.97
CA LYS A 193 -2.35 -15.52 -34.81
C LYS A 193 -1.93 -14.05 -34.87
N TYR A 194 -2.86 -13.12 -34.69
CA TYR A 194 -2.61 -11.69 -34.88
C TYR A 194 -2.80 -10.86 -33.61
N ASP A 195 -3.59 -11.34 -32.66
CA ASP A 195 -3.90 -10.68 -31.41
C ASP A 195 -3.23 -11.38 -30.22
N ASN A 196 -2.32 -10.67 -29.57
CA ASN A 196 -1.57 -11.19 -28.43
C ASN A 196 -2.45 -11.56 -27.23
N ILE A 197 -3.59 -10.90 -27.03
CA ILE A 197 -4.52 -11.21 -25.93
C ILE A 197 -5.19 -12.56 -26.21
N MET A 198 -5.63 -12.81 -27.44
CA MET A 198 -6.23 -14.09 -27.82
C MET A 198 -5.20 -15.22 -27.83
N ARG A 199 -3.96 -14.94 -28.26
CA ARG A 199 -2.85 -15.89 -28.17
C ARG A 199 -2.62 -16.35 -26.73
N GLN A 200 -2.54 -15.40 -25.79
CA GLN A 200 -2.36 -15.73 -24.37
C GLN A 200 -3.48 -16.64 -23.84
N VAL A 201 -4.73 -16.40 -24.22
CA VAL A 201 -5.86 -17.26 -23.82
C VAL A 201 -5.73 -18.68 -24.40
N LEU A 202 -5.27 -18.82 -25.65
CA LEU A 202 -5.08 -20.13 -26.29
C LEU A 202 -3.91 -20.91 -25.68
N ASP A 203 -2.88 -20.22 -25.21
CA ASP A 203 -1.71 -20.83 -24.56
C ASP A 203 -1.95 -21.14 -23.07
N MET A 204 -3.05 -20.64 -22.47
CA MET A 204 -3.39 -20.93 -21.08
C MET A 204 -3.87 -22.39 -20.92
N PRO A 205 -3.43 -23.11 -19.88
CA PRO A 205 -3.91 -24.45 -19.62
C PRO A 205 -5.39 -24.42 -19.20
N SER A 206 -6.11 -25.48 -19.58
CA SER A 206 -7.53 -25.68 -19.27
C SER A 206 -7.82 -25.45 -17.79
N GLY A 207 -8.88 -24.68 -17.49
CA GLY A 207 -9.35 -24.45 -16.11
C GLY A 207 -8.79 -23.22 -15.38
N ARG A 208 -8.02 -22.34 -16.03
CA ARG A 208 -7.51 -21.09 -15.42
C ARG A 208 -8.48 -19.90 -15.42
N CYS A 209 -9.75 -20.09 -15.76
CA CYS A 209 -10.73 -19.02 -15.58
C CYS A 209 -10.97 -18.85 -14.07
N LYS A 210 -10.19 -17.96 -13.43
CA LYS A 210 -10.43 -17.56 -12.04
C LYS A 210 -11.70 -16.72 -12.03
N TYR A 211 -12.84 -17.36 -11.76
CA TYR A 211 -14.00 -16.63 -11.29
C TYR A 211 -13.70 -16.25 -9.84
N ASP A 212 -13.01 -15.13 -9.65
CA ASP A 212 -13.01 -14.51 -8.33
C ASP A 212 -14.45 -14.04 -8.10
N VAL A 213 -15.19 -14.84 -7.34
CA VAL A 213 -16.50 -14.47 -6.84
C VAL A 213 -16.27 -13.24 -5.99
N ILE A 214 -16.58 -12.08 -6.55
CA ILE A 214 -16.77 -10.86 -5.77
C ILE A 214 -18.03 -11.13 -4.93
N THR A 215 -17.86 -11.76 -3.78
CA THR A 215 -18.89 -11.74 -2.74
C THR A 215 -18.82 -10.35 -2.13
N ASP A 216 -19.66 -9.44 -2.62
CA ASP A 216 -20.05 -8.25 -1.89
C ASP A 216 -20.80 -8.73 -0.63
N ASN A 217 -20.15 -8.64 0.53
CA ASN A 217 -20.77 -8.71 1.86
C ASN A 217 -20.14 -7.64 2.75
#